data_AF-A0A1M6X3L6-F1
#
_entry.id   AF-A0A1M6X3L6-F1
#
_cell.length_a   1.000
_cell.length_b   1.000
_cell.length_c   1.000
_cell.angle_alpha   90.00
_cell.angle_beta   90.00
_cell.angle_gamma   90.00
#
_symmetry.space_group_name_H-M   'P 1'
#
loop_
_entity.id
_entity.type
_entity.pdbx_description
1 polymer ?
#
loop_
_entity_poly.entity_id
_entity_poly.type
_entity_poly.pdbx_seq_one_letter_code
_entity_poly.pdbx_strand_id
1 'polypeptide(L)'
;MSKMQEYLIEALMAAFLILFVLWAVGYVCNAVYGMHFELQSCWGGFQAIGGAGTLAAVKYIMDSWKNSPVGENPIATLKNATASMVQSEEKK
;
A
#
# COMPACT_ATOMS: atom_id res chain seq x y z
N MET A 1 -17.42 3.35 6.13
CA MET A 1 -16.03 2.86 6.04
C MET A 1 -15.95 1.53 6.73
N SER A 2 -15.24 0.56 6.15
CA SER A 2 -14.95 -0.67 6.88
C SER A 2 -13.99 -0.37 8.03
N LYS A 3 -14.08 -1.09 9.15
CA LYS A 3 -13.19 -0.86 10.31
C LYS A 3 -11.70 -0.94 9.95
N MET A 4 -11.35 -1.71 8.91
CA MET A 4 -9.99 -1.76 8.38
C MET A 4 -9.52 -0.43 7.78
N GLN A 5 -10.39 0.31 7.09
CA GLN A 5 -10.03 1.62 6.53
C GLN A 5 -9.77 2.65 7.64
N GLU A 6 -10.53 2.58 8.74
CA GLU A 6 -10.38 3.43 9.91
C GLU A 6 -9.02 3.22 10.59
N TYR A 7 -8.65 1.97 10.89
CA TYR A 7 -7.33 1.65 11.46
C TYR A 7 -6.16 2.02 10.54
N LEU A 8 -6.34 1.90 9.23
CA LEU A 8 -5.29 2.22 8.25
C LEU A 8 -5.04 3.73 8.18
N ILE A 9 -6.11 4.53 8.23
CA ILE A 9 -6.02 6.00 8.32
C ILE A 9 -5.41 6.42 9.66
N GLU A 10 -5.83 5.81 10.78
CA GLU A 10 -5.26 6.08 12.10
C GLU A 10 -3.76 5.79 12.14
N ALA A 11 -3.33 4.64 11.63
CA ALA A 11 -1.91 4.27 11.55
C ALA A 11 -1.10 5.24 10.67
N LEU A 12 -1.65 5.67 9.52
CA LEU A 12 -1.01 6.67 8.66
C LEU A 12 -0.85 8.02 9.36
N MET A 13 -1.89 8.49 10.06
CA MET A 13 -1.86 9.74 10.80
C MET A 13 -0.87 9.68 11.97
N ALA A 14 -0.83 8.56 12.71
CA ALA A 14 0.12 8.34 13.78
C ALA A 14 1.58 8.30 13.27
N ALA A 15 1.83 7.59 12.17
CA ALA A 15 3.15 7.54 11.53
C ALA A 15 3.62 8.93 11.06
N PHE A 16 2.72 9.74 10.49
CA PHE A 16 3.03 11.10 10.08
C PHE A 16 3.34 12.02 11.27
N LEU A 17 2.60 11.88 12.37
CA LEU A 17 2.86 12.62 13.61
C LEU A 17 4.22 12.26 14.22
N ILE A 18 4.57 10.97 14.27
CA ILE A 18 5.87 10.51 14.77
C ILE A 18 7.00 11.06 13.90
N LEU A 19 6.83 11.06 12.58
CA LEU A 19 7.81 11.67 11.66
C LEU A 19 8.00 13.17 11.95
N PHE A 20 6.91 13.90 12.20
CA PHE A 20 6.97 15.32 12.53
C PHE A 20 7.68 15.59 13.87
N VAL A 21 7.44 14.75 14.87
CA VAL A 21 8.13 14.83 16.17
C VAL A 21 9.62 14.51 16.02
N LEU A 22 9.98 13.45 15.29
CA LEU A 22 11.38 13.10 15.02
C LEU A 22 12.10 14.20 14.24
N TRP A 23 11.41 14.86 13.30
CA TRP A 23 11.93 16.00 12.57
C TRP A 23 12.15 17.23 13.48
N ALA A 24 11.18 17.57 14.33
CA ALA A 24 11.27 18.69 15.27
C ALA A 24 12.36 18.46 16.33
N VAL A 25 12.45 17.25 16.89
CA VAL A 25 13.52 16.86 17.82
C VAL A 25 14.88 16.90 17.12
N GLY A 26 14.98 16.42 15.88
CA GLY A 26 16.19 16.53 15.07
C GLY A 26 16.63 17.99 14.86
N TYR A 27 15.68 18.90 14.60
CA TYR A 27 15.95 20.34 14.46
C TYR A 27 16.48 20.94 15.77
N VAL A 28 15.85 20.62 16.91
CA VAL A 28 16.26 21.12 18.23
C VAL A 28 17.62 20.54 18.65
N CYS A 29 17.87 19.25 18.43
CA CYS A 29 19.16 18.62 18.71
C CYS A 29 20.30 19.18 17.84
N ASN A 30 20.03 19.52 16.58
CA ASN A 30 21.01 20.15 15.70
C ASN A 30 21.33 21.60 16.16
N ALA A 31 20.34 22.32 16.70
CA ALA A 31 20.51 23.68 17.22
C ALA A 31 21.22 23.75 18.59
N VAL A 32 20.98 22.79 19.50
CA VAL A 32 21.50 22.83 20.89
C VAL A 32 22.78 22.02 21.08
N TYR A 33 22.90 20.87 20.42
CA TYR A 33 24.05 19.95 20.60
C TYR A 33 25.05 19.97 19.44
N GLY A 34 24.77 20.72 18.36
CA GLY A 34 25.66 20.77 17.19
C GLY A 34 25.85 19.43 16.49
N MET A 35 24.99 18.44 16.76
CA MET A 35 25.01 17.17 16.05
C MET A 35 24.38 17.38 14.68
N HIS A 36 25.17 17.21 13.62
CA HIS A 36 24.73 17.25 12.22
C HIS A 36 23.83 16.06 11.86
N PHE A 37 22.66 15.96 12.51
CA PHE A 37 21.66 15.00 12.13
C PHE A 37 21.09 15.42 10.76
N GLU A 38 21.26 14.59 9.73
CA GLU A 38 20.70 14.88 8.42
C GLU A 38 19.16 14.83 8.50
N LEU A 39 18.52 16.00 8.57
CA LEU A 39 17.07 16.14 8.43
C LEU A 39 16.54 15.43 7.16
N GLN A 40 17.40 15.31 6.13
CA GLN A 40 17.12 14.55 4.91
C GLN A 40 16.89 13.06 5.16
N SER A 41 17.50 12.45 6.17
CA SER A 41 17.29 11.03 6.49
C SER A 41 15.85 10.73 6.94
N CYS A 42 15.19 11.68 7.61
CA CYS A 42 13.77 11.54 7.99
C CYS A 42 12.87 11.54 6.75
N TRP A 43 13.13 12.43 5.81
CA TRP A 43 12.41 12.48 4.53
C TRP A 43 12.74 11.29 3.61
N GLY A 44 13.98 10.80 3.64
CA GLY A 44 14.43 9.62 2.90
C GLY A 44 13.70 8.35 3.34
N GLY A 45 13.51 8.14 4.64
CA GLY A 45 12.72 7.01 5.16
C GLY A 45 11.26 7.06 4.73
N PHE A 46 10.64 8.24 4.76
CA PHE A 46 9.26 8.43 4.30
C PHE A 46 9.13 8.16 2.79
N GLN A 47 10.07 8.65 1.98
CA GLN A 47 10.11 8.37 0.54
C GLN A 47 10.35 6.89 0.22
N ALA A 48 11.16 6.18 1.01
CA ALA A 48 11.39 4.76 0.82
C ALA A 48 10.12 3.94 1.09
N ILE A 49 9.42 4.22 2.18
CA ILE A 49 8.16 3.53 2.53
C ILE A 49 7.06 3.90 1.54
N GLY A 50 6.90 5.19 1.23
CA GLY A 50 5.92 5.67 0.26
C GLY A 50 6.19 5.13 -1.15
N GLY A 51 7.45 5.12 -1.58
CA GLY A 51 7.88 4.60 -2.88
C GLY A 51 7.63 3.10 -3.01
N ALA A 52 8.01 2.30 -2.00
CA ALA A 52 7.75 0.86 -2.00
C ALA A 52 6.25 0.55 -2.01
N GLY A 53 5.45 1.26 -1.21
CA GLY A 53 3.99 1.12 -1.17
C GLY A 53 3.33 1.49 -2.50
N THR A 54 3.79 2.56 -3.15
CA THR A 54 3.27 2.98 -4.46
C THR A 54 3.61 1.98 -5.55
N LEU A 55 4.84 1.43 -5.56
CA LEU A 55 5.23 0.38 -6.50
C LEU A 55 4.44 -0.91 -6.30
N ALA A 56 4.14 -1.28 -5.05
CA ALA A 56 3.27 -2.42 -4.74
C ALA A 56 1.85 -2.18 -5.27
N ALA A 57 1.29 -0.98 -5.08
CA ALA A 57 -0.02 -0.62 -5.61
C ALA A 57 -0.05 -0.67 -7.15
N VAL A 58 0.98 -0.13 -7.81
CA VAL A 58 1.12 -0.20 -9.28
C VAL A 58 1.22 -1.65 -9.76
N LYS A 59 1.97 -2.51 -9.07
CA LYS A 59 2.02 -3.94 -9.39
C LYS A 59 0.64 -4.59 -9.29
N TYR A 60 -0.09 -4.34 -8.21
CA TYR A 60 -1.45 -4.88 -8.03
C TYR A 60 -2.43 -4.40 -9.10
N ILE A 61 -2.37 -3.11 -9.46
CA ILE A 61 -3.21 -2.54 -10.53
C ILE A 61 -2.85 -3.20 -11.87
N MET A 62 -1.56 -3.33 -12.18
CA MET A 62 -1.08 -3.93 -13.43
C MET A 62 -1.45 -5.41 -13.55
N ASP A 63 -1.36 -6.17 -12.45
CA ASP A 63 -1.76 -7.57 -12.38
C ASP A 63 -3.29 -7.72 -12.56
N SER A 64 -4.08 -6.83 -11.95
CA SER A 64 -5.54 -6.77 -12.14
C SER A 64 -5.92 -6.49 -13.60
N TRP A 65 -5.16 -5.64 -14.28
CA TRP A 65 -5.38 -5.31 -15.69
C TRP A 65 -5.01 -6.45 -16.64
N LYS A 66 -3.96 -7.22 -16.33
CA LYS A 66 -3.49 -8.33 -17.18
C LYS A 66 -4.25 -9.64 -16.95
N ASN A 67 -4.80 -9.87 -15.75
CA ASN A 67 -5.55 -11.09 -15.43
C ASN A 67 -7.06 -10.99 -15.76
N SER A 68 -7.53 -9.84 -16.25
CA SER A 68 -8.93 -9.65 -16.63
C SER A 68 -9.07 -9.70 -18.16
N PRO A 69 -9.94 -10.56 -18.73
CA PRO A 69 -10.22 -10.56 -20.17
C PRO A 69 -10.77 -9.19 -20.61
N VAL A 70 -10.27 -8.66 -21.72
CA VAL A 70 -10.72 -7.35 -22.24
C VAL A 70 -12.20 -7.47 -22.62
N GLY A 71 -13.08 -6.89 -21.81
CA GLY A 71 -14.53 -6.83 -22.07
C GLY A 71 -15.40 -7.76 -21.22
N GLU A 72 -14.85 -8.59 -20.34
CA GLU A 72 -15.65 -9.38 -19.40
C GLU A 72 -15.58 -8.84 -17.97
N ASN A 73 -16.75 -8.48 -17.47
CA ASN A 73 -17.06 -8.28 -16.06
C ASN A 73 -16.65 -9.55 -15.26
N PRO A 74 -15.92 -9.43 -14.15
CA PRO A 74 -15.36 -10.57 -13.41
C PRO A 74 -16.43 -11.56 -12.90
N ILE A 75 -17.69 -11.11 -12.79
CA ILE A 75 -18.84 -11.97 -12.47
C ILE A 75 -19.17 -12.95 -13.60
N ALA A 76 -19.02 -12.54 -14.87
CA ALA A 76 -19.30 -13.39 -16.03
C ALA A 76 -18.23 -14.47 -16.19
N THR A 77 -16.94 -14.11 -16.05
CA THR A 77 -15.82 -15.05 -16.08
C THR A 77 -15.88 -16.06 -14.93
N LEU A 78 -16.21 -15.62 -13.71
CA LEU A 78 -16.42 -16.54 -12.57
C LEU A 78 -17.59 -17.49 -12.82
N LYS A 79 -18.71 -17.01 -13.35
CA LYS A 79 -19.88 -17.86 -13.68
C LYS A 79 -19.54 -18.92 -14.72
N ASN A 80 -18.76 -18.58 -15.74
CA ASN A 80 -18.32 -19.50 -16.78
C ASN A 80 -17.25 -20.49 -16.28
N ALA A 81 -16.31 -20.04 -15.44
CA ALA A 81 -15.30 -20.90 -14.82
C ALA A 81 -15.94 -21.92 -13.85
N THR A 82 -16.90 -21.47 -13.04
CA THR A 82 -17.64 -22.36 -12.13
C THR A 82 -18.48 -23.37 -12.92
N ALA A 83 -19.10 -22.95 -14.03
CA ALA A 83 -19.83 -23.86 -14.92
C ALA A 83 -18.91 -24.91 -15.58
N SER A 84 -17.68 -24.55 -15.95
CA SER A 84 -16.70 -25.49 -16.50
C SER A 84 -16.14 -26.48 -15.46
N MET A 85 -16.10 -26.11 -14.18
CA MET A 85 -15.68 -27.03 -13.11
C MET A 85 -16.77 -28.04 -12.76
N VAL A 86 -18.05 -27.64 -12.73
CA VAL A 86 -19.19 -28.54 -12.51
C VAL A 86 -19.31 -29.60 -13.63
N GLN A 87 -19.06 -29.23 -14.89
CA GLN A 87 -19.07 -30.19 -16.01
C GLN A 87 -17.92 -31.20 -15.99
N SER A 88 -16.85 -30.95 -15.24
CA SER A 88 -15.73 -31.88 -15.09
C SER A 88 -15.91 -32.90 -13.97
N GLU A 89 -16.79 -32.64 -12.99
CA GLU A 89 -17.19 -33.62 -11.97
C GLU A 89 -18.30 -34.57 -12.46
N GLU A 90 -19.19 -34.13 -13.35
CA GLU A 90 -20.30 -34.98 -13.86
C GLU A 90 -19.83 -36.03 -14.89
N LYS A 91 -18.60 -35.91 -15.41
CA LYS A 91 -18.04 -36.79 -16.44
C LYS A 91 -17.07 -37.86 -15.92
N LYS A 92 -17.02 -38.06 -14.60
CA LYS A 92 -16.18 -39.05 -13.93
C LYS A 92 -17.03 -40.09 -13.21
#